data_AF-A0A8D0AN42-F1
#
_entry.id   AF-A0A8D0AN42-F1
#
_cell.length_a   1.000
_cell.length_b   1.000
_cell.length_c   1.000
_cell.angle_alpha   90.00
_cell.angle_beta   90.00
_cell.angle_gamma   90.00
#
_symmetry.space_group_name_H-M   'P 1'
#
loop_
_entity.id
_entity.type
_entity.pdbx_description
1 polymer ?
#
loop_
_entity_poly.entity_id
_entity_poly.type
_entity_poly.pdbx_seq_one_letter_code
_entity_poly.pdbx_strand_id
1 'polypeptide(L)'
;MPFSFHYGLSLMCLIILLTQVCPHCDLPGPRSPAGPIPSCCMTANNATINEPVNACFVHYEHTFPHCKIHAYILRTKNDDRCVDPTAWWLQQRLKKLEARGICCKIL
;
A
#
# COMPACT_ATOMS: atom_id res chain seq x y z
N MET A 1 9.23 47.57 8.30
CA MET A 1 8.11 46.75 7.76
C MET A 1 8.37 45.28 8.09
N PRO A 2 7.91 44.73 9.24
CA PRO A 2 8.28 43.38 9.68
C PRO A 2 7.20 42.30 9.41
N PHE A 3 6.09 42.64 8.77
CA PHE A 3 4.90 41.76 8.73
C PHE A 3 4.93 40.66 7.65
N SER A 4 5.79 40.75 6.64
CA SER A 4 5.78 39.80 5.52
C SER A 4 6.56 38.50 5.77
N PHE A 5 7.47 38.47 6.76
CA PHE A 5 8.29 37.28 7.03
C PHE A 5 7.55 36.19 7.81
N HIS A 6 6.65 36.57 8.72
CA HIS A 6 5.90 35.63 9.55
C HIS A 6 4.85 34.84 8.74
N TYR A 7 4.21 35.48 7.77
CA TYR A 7 3.24 34.82 6.89
C TYR A 7 3.92 33.79 5.98
N GLY A 8 5.10 34.10 5.45
CA GLY A 8 5.90 33.17 4.64
C GLY A 8 6.33 31.92 5.41
N LEU A 9 6.81 32.08 6.64
CA LEU A 9 7.20 30.96 7.51
C LEU A 9 6.00 30.08 7.88
N SER A 10 4.84 30.68 8.18
CA SER A 10 3.60 29.93 8.46
C SER A 10 3.15 29.10 7.25
N LEU A 11 3.21 29.69 6.05
CA LEU A 11 2.83 29.02 4.81
C LEU A 11 3.80 27.86 4.47
N MET A 12 5.10 28.05 4.68
CA MET A 12 6.11 27.00 4.50
C MET A 12 5.92 25.85 5.49
N CYS A 13 5.65 26.13 6.77
CA CYS A 13 5.35 25.10 7.77
C CYS A 13 4.09 24.30 7.40
N LEU A 14 3.05 24.97 6.90
CA LEU A 14 1.82 24.28 6.47
C LEU A 14 2.07 23.34 5.29
N ILE A 15 2.89 23.76 4.31
CA ILE A 15 3.28 22.91 3.18
C ILE A 15 4.10 21.70 3.65
N ILE A 16 5.05 21.90 4.58
CA ILE A 16 5.87 20.80 5.13
C ILE A 16 4.98 19.78 5.88
N LEU A 17 4.03 20.25 6.70
CA LEU A 17 3.03 19.42 7.39
C LEU A 17 2.13 18.64 6.40
N LEU A 18 1.70 19.29 5.31
CA LEU A 18 0.91 18.64 4.25
C LEU A 18 1.71 17.60 3.46
N THR A 19 3.03 17.77 3.31
CA THR A 19 3.92 16.82 2.64
C THR A 19 4.38 15.65 3.51
N GLN A 20 3.96 15.56 4.79
CA GLN A 20 4.21 14.37 5.62
C GLN A 20 3.37 13.15 5.21
N VAL A 21 2.74 13.18 4.03
CA VAL A 21 2.29 11.96 3.33
C VAL A 21 3.47 11.00 3.29
N CYS A 22 3.28 9.81 3.85
CA CYS A 22 4.35 8.91 4.25
C CYS A 22 5.41 8.71 3.14
N PRO A 23 6.66 9.20 3.31
CA PRO A 23 7.70 9.15 2.27
C PRO A 23 8.20 7.74 1.93
N HIS A 24 7.60 6.71 2.54
CA HIS A 24 8.02 5.33 2.39
C HIS A 24 7.57 4.70 1.06
N CYS A 25 6.50 5.22 0.44
CA CYS A 25 5.94 4.65 -0.79
C CYS A 25 6.22 5.47 -2.06
N ASP A 26 6.77 6.67 -1.93
CA ASP A 26 7.14 7.54 -3.07
C ASP A 26 8.57 7.31 -3.58
N LEU A 27 9.41 6.61 -2.81
CA LEU A 27 10.73 6.19 -3.31
C LEU A 27 10.58 4.89 -4.11
N PRO A 28 11.25 4.75 -5.27
CA PRO A 28 11.48 3.44 -5.88
C PRO A 28 12.38 2.64 -4.92
N GLY A 29 11.75 2.00 -3.94
CA GLY A 29 12.45 1.16 -2.98
C GLY A 29 13.19 0.06 -3.74
N PRO A 30 14.47 -0.21 -3.43
CA PRO A 30 15.30 -1.18 -4.15
C PRO A 30 14.85 -2.64 -3.98
N ARG A 31 13.69 -2.88 -3.39
CA ARG A 31 13.08 -4.20 -3.26
C ARG A 31 11.94 -4.29 -4.27
N SER A 32 12.29 -4.52 -5.54
CA SER A 32 11.42 -5.34 -6.37
C SER A 32 11.05 -6.57 -5.54
N PRO A 33 9.77 -6.91 -5.38
CA PRO A 33 9.39 -8.10 -4.62
C PRO A 33 10.17 -9.26 -5.23
N ALA A 34 11.08 -9.83 -4.44
CA ALA A 34 11.89 -10.94 -4.89
C ALA A 34 10.92 -12.09 -5.17
N GLY A 35 10.71 -12.40 -6.46
CA GLY A 35 9.83 -13.49 -6.87
C GLY A 35 8.95 -13.16 -8.07
N PRO A 36 8.29 -14.19 -8.64
CA PRO A 36 7.41 -14.04 -9.78
C PRO A 36 6.24 -13.12 -9.47
N ILE A 37 5.72 -12.43 -10.48
CA ILE A 37 4.49 -11.65 -10.36
C ILE A 37 3.34 -12.61 -9.99
N PRO A 38 2.53 -12.31 -8.94
CA PRO A 38 1.41 -13.16 -8.57
C PRO A 38 0.42 -13.35 -9.72
N SER A 39 -0.23 -14.51 -9.77
CA SER A 39 -1.44 -14.67 -10.58
C SER A 39 -2.59 -13.82 -10.00
N CYS A 40 -3.55 -13.43 -10.85
CA CYS A 40 -4.72 -12.69 -10.40
C CYS A 40 -5.64 -13.54 -9.50
N CYS A 41 -6.33 -12.89 -8.56
CA CYS A 41 -7.25 -13.58 -7.66
C CYS A 41 -8.60 -13.84 -8.36
N MET A 42 -9.05 -15.09 -8.33
CA MET A 42 -10.41 -15.48 -8.76
C MET A 42 -11.42 -15.33 -7.62
N THR A 43 -10.95 -15.43 -6.37
CA THR A 43 -11.74 -15.25 -5.15
C THR A 43 -10.90 -14.46 -4.12
N ALA A 44 -11.57 -13.69 -3.27
CA ALA A 44 -10.94 -12.94 -2.20
C ALA A 44 -11.49 -13.40 -0.84
N ASN A 45 -10.63 -13.51 0.17
CA ASN A 45 -11.01 -13.98 1.50
C ASN A 45 -10.96 -12.83 2.52
N ASN A 46 -11.90 -12.82 3.46
CA ASN A 46 -11.95 -11.86 4.57
C ASN A 46 -11.24 -12.38 5.84
N ALA A 47 -10.78 -13.63 5.84
CA ALA A 47 -10.05 -14.22 6.96
C ALA A 47 -8.77 -13.45 7.29
N THR A 48 -8.55 -13.17 8.58
CA THR A 48 -7.36 -12.45 9.05
C THR A 48 -6.08 -13.24 8.80
N ILE A 49 -5.07 -12.55 8.27
CA ILE A 49 -3.75 -13.12 7.98
C ILE A 49 -2.77 -12.63 9.04
N ASN A 50 -2.27 -13.56 9.86
CA ASN A 50 -1.32 -13.26 10.93
C ASN A 50 0.13 -13.46 10.48
N GLU A 51 0.33 -14.17 9.37
CA GLU A 51 1.65 -14.44 8.79
C GLU A 51 2.42 -13.15 8.43
N PRO A 52 3.76 -13.19 8.51
CA PRO A 52 4.58 -12.09 8.01
C PRO A 52 4.39 -11.94 6.50
N VAL A 53 4.15 -10.70 6.07
CA VAL A 53 4.00 -10.32 4.66
C VAL A 53 5.31 -9.71 4.19
N ASN A 54 5.81 -10.18 3.06
CA ASN A 54 7.07 -9.77 2.45
C ASN A 54 6.84 -8.82 1.26
N ALA A 55 5.70 -8.95 0.58
CA ALA A 55 5.28 -8.07 -0.49
C ALA A 55 3.76 -7.91 -0.51
N CYS A 56 3.28 -6.78 -1.03
CA CYS A 56 1.87 -6.52 -1.23
C CYS A 56 1.61 -6.13 -2.69
N PHE A 57 0.51 -6.62 -3.24
CA PHE A 57 0.01 -6.22 -4.54
C PHE A 57 -1.49 -5.94 -4.47
N VAL A 58 -2.01 -5.21 -5.45
CA VAL A 58 -3.44 -4.94 -5.61
C VAL A 58 -3.80 -5.05 -7.07
N HIS A 59 -4.94 -5.65 -7.37
CA HIS A 59 -5.53 -5.61 -8.71
C HIS A 59 -6.99 -5.21 -8.62
N TYR A 60 -7.46 -4.49 -9.64
CA TYR A 60 -8.84 -4.03 -9.74
C TYR A 60 -9.63 -4.94 -10.69
N GLU A 61 -10.96 -4.79 -10.70
CA GLU A 61 -11.89 -5.64 -11.48
C GLU A 61 -11.62 -5.66 -12.99
N HIS A 62 -10.88 -4.67 -13.51
CA HIS A 62 -10.57 -4.56 -14.94
C HIS A 62 -9.07 -4.65 -15.25
N THR A 63 -8.24 -4.95 -14.24
CA THR A 63 -6.80 -5.14 -14.43
C THR A 63 -6.51 -6.38 -15.29
N PHE A 64 -7.31 -7.44 -15.12
CA PHE A 64 -7.11 -8.71 -15.83
C PHE A 64 -8.37 -9.11 -16.61
N PRO A 65 -8.25 -9.63 -17.85
CA PRO A 65 -9.40 -10.04 -18.65
C PRO A 65 -10.21 -11.19 -18.03
N HIS A 66 -9.56 -12.04 -17.23
CA HIS A 66 -10.18 -13.23 -16.61
C HIS A 66 -10.43 -13.11 -15.10
N CYS A 67 -9.92 -12.07 -14.42
CA CYS A 67 -10.14 -11.84 -12.99
C CYS A 67 -10.89 -10.53 -12.79
N LYS A 68 -12.21 -10.64 -12.62
CA LYS A 68 -13.14 -9.50 -12.53
C LYS A 68 -13.39 -9.02 -11.11
N ILE A 69 -12.50 -9.31 -10.17
CA ILE A 69 -12.65 -8.90 -8.77
C ILE A 69 -11.55 -7.93 -8.40
N HIS A 70 -11.86 -7.01 -7.48
CA HIS A 70 -10.87 -6.20 -6.78
C HIS A 70 -10.35 -6.99 -5.58
N ALA A 71 -9.04 -7.22 -5.51
CA ALA A 71 -8.43 -7.91 -4.38
C ALA A 71 -7.01 -7.41 -4.08
N TYR A 72 -6.62 -7.55 -2.82
CA TYR A 72 -5.26 -7.38 -2.38
C TYR A 72 -4.56 -8.74 -2.31
N ILE A 73 -3.31 -8.81 -2.75
CA ILE A 73 -2.49 -10.01 -2.67
C ILE A 73 -1.38 -9.76 -1.68
N LEU A 74 -1.44 -10.44 -0.54
CA LEU A 74 -0.40 -10.41 0.47
C LEU A 74 0.51 -11.62 0.28
N ARG A 75 1.74 -11.38 -0.15
CA ARG A 75 2.76 -12.41 -0.30
C ARG A 75 3.39 -12.71 1.04
N THR A 76 3.17 -13.93 1.53
CA THR A 76 3.80 -14.44 2.74
C THR A 76 5.05 -15.26 2.39
N LYS A 77 5.73 -15.84 3.38
CA LYS A 77 6.81 -16.81 3.14
C LYS A 77 6.32 -18.08 2.45
N ASN A 78 5.08 -18.49 2.73
CA ASN A 78 4.55 -19.78 2.33
C ASN A 78 3.77 -19.69 1.02
N ASP A 79 2.95 -18.65 0.87
CA ASP A 79 2.08 -18.50 -0.30
C ASP A 79 1.55 -17.05 -0.45
N ASP A 80 0.94 -16.79 -1.60
CA ASP A 80 0.19 -15.58 -1.90
C ASP A 80 -1.26 -15.70 -1.38
N ARG A 81 -1.72 -14.69 -0.65
CA ARG A 81 -3.07 -14.67 -0.06
C ARG A 81 -3.91 -13.56 -0.66
N CYS A 82 -5.03 -13.94 -1.29
CA CYS A 82 -6.03 -13.03 -1.81
C CYS A 82 -6.96 -12.54 -0.68
N VAL A 83 -6.99 -11.22 -0.47
CA VAL A 83 -7.74 -10.56 0.59
C VAL A 83 -8.80 -9.64 0.01
N ASP A 84 -10.00 -9.75 0.58
CA ASP A 84 -11.15 -8.92 0.24
C ASP A 84 -10.89 -7.45 0.67
N PRO A 85 -11.04 -6.46 -0.23
CA PRO A 85 -10.88 -5.04 0.11
C PRO A 85 -11.80 -4.56 1.24
N THR A 86 -12.95 -5.22 1.44
CA THR A 86 -13.94 -4.91 2.48
C THR A 86 -13.59 -5.47 3.86
N ALA A 87 -12.49 -6.22 3.97
CA ALA A 87 -12.04 -6.76 5.24
C ALA A 87 -11.69 -5.64 6.25
N TRP A 88 -12.39 -5.61 7.38
CA TRP A 88 -12.29 -4.55 8.39
C TRP A 88 -10.86 -4.34 8.93
N TRP A 89 -10.07 -5.43 8.98
CA TRP A 89 -8.70 -5.44 9.49
C TRP A 89 -7.66 -5.03 8.44
N LEU A 90 -8.00 -5.08 7.14
CA LEU A 90 -7.04 -4.92 6.05
C LEU A 90 -6.41 -3.54 6.06
N GLN A 91 -7.21 -2.47 6.17
CA GLN A 91 -6.72 -1.10 6.18
C GLN A 91 -5.69 -0.85 7.29
N GLN A 92 -5.94 -1.38 8.50
CA GLN A 92 -4.98 -1.28 9.59
C GLN A 92 -3.73 -2.13 9.33
N ARG A 93 -3.86 -3.29 8.68
CA ARG A 93 -2.72 -4.12 8.30
C ARG A 93 -1.86 -3.42 7.24
N LEU A 94 -2.45 -2.82 6.21
CA LEU A 94 -1.75 -2.10 5.16
C LEU A 94 -0.91 -0.94 5.74
N LYS A 95 -1.49 -0.12 6.63
CA LYS A 95 -0.74 0.93 7.35
C LYS A 95 0.47 0.39 8.11
N LYS A 96 0.33 -0.78 8.75
CA LYS A 96 1.46 -1.44 9.45
C LYS A 96 2.53 -1.96 8.48
N LEU A 97 2.15 -2.36 7.27
CA LEU A 97 3.08 -2.78 6.22
C LEU A 97 3.81 -1.58 5.62
N GLU A 98 3.11 -0.49 5.34
CA GLU A 98 3.67 0.78 4.87
C GLU A 98 4.70 1.33 5.86
N ALA A 99 4.39 1.32 7.17
CA ALA A 99 5.34 1.72 8.21
C ALA A 99 6.62 0.85 8.26
N ARG A 100 6.57 -0.36 7.69
CA ARG A 100 7.73 -1.27 7.53
C ARG A 100 8.40 -1.15 6.16
N GLY A 101 7.87 -0.31 5.28
CA GLY A 101 8.33 -0.15 3.91
C GLY A 101 7.86 -1.17 2.90
N ILE A 102 6.70 -1.76 3.15
CA ILE A 102 6.05 -2.68 2.23
C ILE A 102 4.80 -1.99 1.70
N CYS A 103 4.92 -1.39 0.53
CA CYS A 103 3.81 -0.71 -0.17
C CYS A 103 3.20 -1.64 -1.21
N CYS A 104 1.87 -1.59 -1.35
CA CYS A 104 1.16 -2.41 -2.32
C CYS A 104 1.39 -1.89 -3.75
N LYS A 105 1.84 -2.76 -4.64
CA LYS A 105 2.04 -2.43 -6.06
C LYS A 105 0.79 -2.81 -6.86
N ILE A 106 0.40 -1.96 -7.80
CA ILE A 106 -0.67 -2.29 -8.74
C ILE A 106 -0.12 -3.33 -9.72
N LEU A 107 -0.89 -4.41 -9.90
CA LEU A 107 -0.64 -5.47 -10.87
C LEU A 107 -1.10 -5.10 -12.28
#